data_AF-A0A645CU95-F1
#
_entry.id   AF-A0A645CU95-F1
#
_cell.length_a   1.000
_cell.length_b   1.000
_cell.length_c   1.000
_cell.angle_alpha   90.00
_cell.angle_beta   90.00
_cell.angle_gamma   90.00
#
_symmetry.space_group_name_H-M   'P 1'
#
loop_
_entity.id
_entity.type
_entity.pdbx_description
1 polymer ?
#
loop_
_entity_poly.entity_id
_entity_poly.type
_entity_poly.pdbx_seq_one_letter_code
_entity_poly.pdbx_strand_id
1 'polypeptide(L)'
;MLREHINLAVQVTDAAKNGNKEDLKKYNKLWYENADSIAKFLSSANPNYSYGTLKDMLYKHLQFVTDQVVARLNKDWNVDIQAYDKGEDHMIMFADVITDGIIKQFPEKFK
;
A
#
# COMPACT_ATOMS: atom_id res chain seq x y z
N MET A 1 8.90 4.15 -9.34
CA MET A 1 7.55 3.78 -8.87
C MET A 1 7.57 2.73 -7.76
N LEU A 2 7.58 1.41 -7.99
CA LEU A 2 7.55 0.42 -6.87
C LEU A 2 8.82 0.42 -6.00
N ARG A 3 10.01 0.54 -6.62
CA ARG A 3 11.27 0.72 -5.86
C ARG A 3 11.23 1.97 -4.97
N GLU A 4 10.65 3.04 -5.49
CA GLU A 4 10.47 4.29 -4.77
C GLU A 4 9.42 4.15 -3.65
N HIS A 5 8.36 3.38 -3.86
CA HIS A 5 7.36 3.05 -2.85
C HIS A 5 8.00 2.47 -1.59
N ILE A 6 8.84 1.44 -1.74
CA ILE A 6 9.55 0.82 -0.62
C ILE A 6 10.56 1.78 0.02
N ASN A 7 11.29 2.55 -0.79
CA ASN A 7 12.22 3.54 -0.24
C ASN A 7 11.48 4.61 0.58
N LEU A 8 10.32 5.07 0.15
CA LEU A 8 9.48 6.03 0.89
C LEU A 8 8.94 5.42 2.18
N ALA A 9 8.48 4.17 2.15
CA ALA A 9 8.07 3.44 3.36
C ALA A 9 9.20 3.35 4.41
N VAL A 10 10.43 3.12 3.96
CA VAL A 10 11.63 3.14 4.83
C VAL A 10 11.83 4.53 5.44
N GLN A 11 11.74 5.60 4.65
CA GLN A 11 11.88 6.98 5.14
C GLN A 11 10.78 7.36 6.14
N VAL A 12 9.54 6.94 5.89
CA VAL A 12 8.40 7.11 6.82
C VAL A 12 8.68 6.40 8.14
N THR A 13 9.14 5.15 8.07
CA THR A 13 9.43 4.33 9.25
C THR A 13 10.59 4.91 10.07
N ASP A 14 11.67 5.34 9.42
CA ASP A 14 12.82 5.94 10.10
C ASP A 14 12.47 7.29 10.75
N ALA A 15 11.72 8.15 10.04
CA ALA A 15 11.25 9.42 10.58
C ALA A 15 10.34 9.21 11.80
N ALA A 16 9.42 8.24 11.74
CA ALA A 16 8.54 7.88 12.85
C ALA A 16 9.35 7.36 14.06
N LYS A 17 10.30 6.44 13.82
CA LYS A 17 11.18 5.88 14.84
C LYS A 17 11.99 6.95 15.58
N ASN A 18 12.47 7.95 14.85
CA ASN A 18 13.29 9.03 15.40
C ASN A 18 12.47 10.22 15.92
N GLY A 19 11.13 10.16 15.88
CA GLY A 19 10.26 11.25 16.32
C GLY A 19 10.34 12.51 15.45
N ASN A 20 10.89 12.42 14.24
CA ASN A 20 11.05 13.55 13.33
C ASN A 20 9.72 13.83 12.60
N LYS A 21 8.91 14.72 13.18
CA LYS A 21 7.57 15.04 12.67
C LYS A 21 7.58 15.73 11.30
N GLU A 22 8.61 16.50 10.99
CA GLU A 22 8.72 17.22 9.71
C GLU A 22 8.96 16.24 8.55
N ASP A 23 9.97 15.37 8.70
CA ASP A 23 10.25 14.35 7.69
C ASP A 23 9.14 13.31 7.61
N LEU A 24 8.52 12.94 8.74
CA LEU A 24 7.36 12.05 8.72
C LEU A 24 6.23 12.63 7.87
N LYS A 25 5.88 13.91 8.06
CA LYS A 25 4.84 14.58 7.25
C LYS A 25 5.23 14.64 5.78
N LYS A 26 6.48 14.96 5.48
CA LYS A 26 7.01 15.05 4.11
C LYS A 26 6.98 13.71 3.39
N TYR A 27 7.60 12.68 3.96
CA TYR A 27 7.72 11.37 3.32
C TYR A 27 6.38 10.65 3.26
N ASN A 28 5.50 10.83 4.26
CA ASN A 28 4.16 10.25 4.19
C ASN A 28 3.35 10.87 3.05
N LYS A 29 3.43 12.19 2.84
CA LYS A 29 2.80 12.84 1.67
C LYS A 29 3.32 12.25 0.36
N LEU A 30 4.65 12.16 0.20
CA LEU A 30 5.27 11.59 -1.01
C LEU A 30 4.89 10.13 -1.23
N TRP A 31 4.73 9.35 -0.15
CA TRP A 31 4.35 7.94 -0.23
C TRP A 31 2.92 7.75 -0.73
N TYR A 32 1.98 8.60 -0.29
CA TYR A 32 0.60 8.63 -0.81
C TYR A 32 0.53 9.13 -2.27
N GLU A 33 1.35 10.11 -2.65
CA GLU A 33 1.47 10.55 -4.06
C GLU A 33 2.04 9.44 -4.96
N ASN A 34 2.97 8.63 -4.44
CA ASN A 34 3.48 7.46 -5.12
C ASN A 34 2.41 6.37 -5.26
N ALA A 35 1.56 6.17 -4.25
CA ALA A 35 0.39 5.27 -4.34
C ALA A 35 -0.59 5.72 -5.43
N ASP A 36 -0.89 7.01 -5.53
CA ASP A 36 -1.71 7.57 -6.61
C ASP A 36 -1.08 7.27 -7.99
N SER A 37 0.24 7.37 -8.09
CA SER A 37 0.98 7.06 -9.31
C SER A 37 0.90 5.57 -9.68
N ILE A 38 0.97 4.66 -8.70
CA ILE A 38 0.79 3.22 -8.91
C ILE A 38 -0.63 2.91 -9.38
N ALA A 39 -1.66 3.44 -8.69
CA ALA A 39 -3.05 3.26 -9.08
C ALA A 39 -3.31 3.74 -10.50
N LYS A 40 -2.76 4.91 -10.87
CA LYS A 40 -2.88 5.46 -12.22
C LYS A 40 -2.21 4.57 -13.26
N PHE A 41 -1.00 4.09 -12.98
CA PHE A 41 -0.30 3.20 -13.90
C PHE A 41 -1.07 1.90 -14.14
N LEU A 42 -1.47 1.21 -13.06
CA LEU A 42 -2.21 -0.05 -13.15
C LEU A 42 -3.53 0.13 -13.90
N SER A 43 -4.35 1.12 -13.51
CA SER A 43 -5.62 1.41 -14.18
C SER A 43 -5.46 1.80 -15.65
N SER A 44 -4.36 2.47 -16.02
CA SER A 44 -4.07 2.77 -17.43
C SER A 44 -3.64 1.54 -18.24
N ALA A 45 -3.02 0.55 -17.58
CA ALA A 45 -2.50 -0.65 -18.24
C ALA A 45 -3.57 -1.72 -18.48
N ASN A 46 -4.68 -1.67 -17.75
CA ASN A 46 -5.75 -2.66 -17.85
C ASN A 46 -7.13 -1.99 -17.70
N PRO A 47 -8.00 -2.04 -18.73
CA PRO A 47 -9.31 -1.39 -18.69
C PRO A 47 -10.28 -1.99 -17.67
N ASN A 48 -9.98 -3.17 -17.11
CA ASN A 48 -10.79 -3.80 -16.08
C ASN A 48 -10.50 -3.26 -14.66
N TYR A 49 -9.48 -2.42 -14.50
CA TYR A 49 -9.17 -1.80 -13.21
C TYR A 49 -9.75 -0.39 -13.10
N SER A 50 -10.40 -0.13 -11.97
CA SER A 50 -10.81 1.22 -11.58
C SER A 50 -9.67 1.95 -10.87
N TYR A 51 -9.29 3.14 -11.35
CA TYR A 51 -8.33 4.00 -10.65
C TYR A 51 -8.75 4.28 -9.20
N GLY A 52 -10.02 4.61 -8.98
CA GLY A 52 -10.56 4.90 -7.65
C GLY A 52 -10.42 3.72 -6.70
N THR A 53 -10.82 2.53 -7.16
CA THR A 53 -10.71 1.30 -6.37
C THR A 53 -9.26 0.97 -6.03
N LEU A 54 -8.36 1.01 -7.02
CA LEU A 54 -6.93 0.73 -6.77
C LEU A 54 -6.28 1.75 -5.83
N LYS A 55 -6.66 3.03 -5.95
CA LYS A 55 -6.19 4.10 -5.07
C LYS A 55 -6.63 3.85 -3.63
N ASP A 56 -7.92 3.56 -3.42
CA ASP A 56 -8.46 3.28 -2.09
C ASP A 56 -7.81 2.04 -1.46
N MET A 57 -7.58 0.99 -2.26
CA MET A 57 -6.87 -0.22 -1.81
C MET A 57 -5.41 0.09 -1.43
N LEU A 58 -4.69 0.89 -2.21
CA LEU A 58 -3.34 1.30 -1.84
C LEU A 58 -3.34 2.16 -0.59
N TYR A 59 -4.26 3.11 -0.44
CA TYR A 59 -4.37 3.94 0.75
C TYR A 59 -4.65 3.11 1.99
N LYS A 60 -5.50 2.09 1.88
CA LYS A 60 -5.76 1.15 2.96
C LYS A 60 -4.53 0.33 3.32
N HIS A 61 -3.76 -0.11 2.33
CA HIS A 61 -2.47 -0.76 2.56
C HIS A 61 -1.50 0.16 3.30
N LEU A 62 -1.34 1.41 2.85
CA LEU A 62 -0.49 2.40 3.51
C LEU A 62 -0.90 2.61 4.97
N GLN A 63 -2.21 2.74 5.23
CA GLN A 63 -2.75 2.86 6.57
C GLN A 63 -2.35 1.68 7.45
N PHE A 64 -2.57 0.44 7.02
CA PHE A 64 -2.24 -0.74 7.83
C PHE A 64 -0.75 -0.83 8.15
N VAL A 65 0.13 -0.50 7.19
CA VAL A 65 1.56 -0.45 7.44
C VAL A 65 1.90 0.63 8.47
N THR A 66 1.31 1.83 8.37
CA THR A 66 1.55 2.88 9.37
C THR A 66 1.01 2.53 10.77
N ASP A 67 -0.17 1.91 10.84
CA ASP A 67 -0.77 1.47 12.11
C ASP A 67 0.13 0.43 12.78
N GLN A 68 0.65 -0.53 12.00
CA GLN A 68 1.60 -1.53 12.46
C GLN A 68 2.89 -0.88 13.00
N VAL A 69 3.50 0.05 12.25
CA VAL A 69 4.73 0.74 12.67
C VAL A 69 4.51 1.53 13.95
N VAL A 70 3.41 2.27 14.07
CA VAL A 70 3.08 3.06 15.27
C VAL A 70 2.90 2.15 16.49
N ALA A 71 2.14 1.06 16.34
CA ALA A 71 1.95 0.08 17.41
C ALA A 71 3.29 -0.52 17.87
N ARG A 72 4.15 -0.91 16.92
CA ARG A 72 5.48 -1.45 17.19
C ARG A 72 6.38 -0.47 17.93
N LEU A 73 6.40 0.80 17.52
CA LEU A 73 7.18 1.85 18.19
C LEU A 73 6.73 2.07 19.64
N ASN A 74 5.42 1.94 19.89
CA ASN A 74 4.83 2.02 21.23
C ASN A 74 4.92 0.71 22.03
N LYS A 75 5.48 -0.36 21.45
CA LYS A 75 5.52 -1.72 22.03
C LYS A 75 4.13 -2.30 22.33
N ASP A 76 3.11 -1.85 21.61
CA ASP A 76 1.76 -2.41 21.67
C ASP A 76 1.67 -3.61 20.73
N TRP A 77 2.15 -4.76 21.20
CA TRP A 77 2.27 -5.97 20.39
C TRP A 77 0.93 -6.52 19.92
N ASN A 78 -0.14 -6.34 20.72
CA ASN A 78 -1.47 -6.82 20.34
C ASN A 78 -2.01 -6.01 19.16
N VAL A 79 -1.82 -4.68 19.16
CA VAL A 79 -2.24 -3.84 18.04
C VAL A 79 -1.34 -4.05 16.81
N ASP A 80 -0.02 -4.26 16.98
CA ASP A 80 0.90 -4.61 15.88
C ASP A 80 0.42 -5.86 15.14
N ILE A 81 0.16 -6.96 15.87
CA ILE A 81 -0.33 -8.21 15.30
C ILE A 81 -1.67 -8.01 14.59
N GLN A 82 -2.63 -7.33 15.22
CA GLN A 82 -3.93 -7.08 14.59
C GLN A 82 -3.85 -6.21 13.33
N ALA A 83 -2.92 -5.24 13.29
CA ALA A 83 -2.70 -4.41 12.11
C ALA A 83 -2.02 -5.22 10.99
N TYR A 84 -1.08 -6.10 11.35
CA TYR A 84 -0.44 -7.03 10.43
C TYR A 84 -1.46 -7.98 9.79
N ASP A 85 -2.28 -8.67 10.60
CA ASP A 85 -3.27 -9.64 10.09
C ASP A 85 -4.24 -8.97 9.12
N LYS A 86 -4.78 -7.79 9.48
CA LYS A 86 -5.64 -7.01 8.58
C LYS A 86 -4.92 -6.56 7.31
N GLY A 87 -3.64 -6.22 7.42
CA GLY A 87 -2.80 -5.83 6.31
C GLY A 87 -2.53 -6.98 5.34
N GLU A 88 -2.27 -8.18 5.86
CA GLU A 88 -2.07 -9.41 5.09
C GLU A 88 -3.35 -9.79 4.33
N ASP A 89 -4.48 -9.90 5.03
CA ASP A 89 -5.79 -10.18 4.44
C ASP A 89 -6.12 -9.18 3.31
N HIS A 90 -5.83 -7.90 3.55
CA HIS A 90 -6.03 -6.85 2.55
C HIS A 90 -5.14 -7.02 1.32
N MET A 91 -3.88 -7.43 1.49
CA MET A 91 -2.98 -7.65 0.35
C MET A 91 -3.35 -8.90 -0.45
N ILE A 92 -3.93 -9.93 0.18
CA ILE A 92 -4.51 -11.08 -0.51
C ILE A 92 -5.70 -10.63 -1.37
N MET A 93 -6.64 -9.85 -0.80
CA MET A 93 -7.75 -9.27 -1.58
C MET A 93 -7.26 -8.39 -2.73
N PHE A 94 -6.17 -7.64 -2.53
CA PHE A 94 -5.55 -6.87 -3.60
C PHE A 94 -4.96 -7.77 -4.69
N ALA A 95 -4.28 -8.85 -4.32
CA ALA A 95 -3.78 -9.83 -5.29
C ALA A 95 -4.91 -10.42 -6.15
N ASP A 96 -6.08 -10.70 -5.56
CA ASP A 96 -7.26 -11.19 -6.29
C ASP A 96 -7.76 -10.17 -7.31
N VAL A 97 -7.90 -8.89 -6.92
CA VAL A 97 -8.32 -7.81 -7.85
C VAL A 97 -7.38 -7.69 -9.04
N ILE A 98 -6.05 -7.76 -8.80
CA ILE A 98 -5.05 -7.72 -9.87
C ILE A 98 -5.14 -8.98 -10.74
N THR A 99 -5.29 -10.16 -10.14
CA THR A 99 -5.38 -11.42 -10.89
C THR A 99 -6.61 -11.44 -11.78
N ASP A 100 -7.77 -11.05 -11.26
CA ASP A 100 -9.03 -10.97 -11.99
C ASP A 100 -8.95 -10.06 -13.21
N GLY A 101 -8.31 -8.89 -13.08
CA GLY A 101 -8.14 -8.02 -14.23
C GLY A 101 -7.19 -8.59 -15.27
N ILE A 102 -6.10 -9.26 -14.87
CA ILE A 102 -5.19 -9.94 -15.81
C ILE A 102 -5.94 -11.03 -16.58
N ILE A 103 -6.72 -11.86 -15.90
CA ILE A 103 -7.53 -12.92 -16.53
C ILE A 103 -8.52 -12.31 -17.53
N LYS A 104 -9.22 -11.24 -17.15
CA LYS A 104 -10.16 -10.52 -18.04
C LYS A 104 -9.47 -9.85 -19.22
N GLN A 105 -8.22 -9.39 -19.07
CA GLN A 105 -7.45 -8.77 -20.14
C GLN A 105 -6.91 -9.79 -21.15
N PHE A 106 -6.57 -11.01 -20.69
CA PHE A 106 -5.96 -12.05 -21.52
C PHE A 106 -6.67 -13.41 -21.39
N PRO A 107 -7.99 -13.51 -21.66
CA PRO A 107 -8.76 -14.72 -21.38
C PRO A 107 -8.21 -15.97 -22.07
N GLU A 108 -7.63 -15.83 -23.27
CA GLU A 108 -7.03 -16.93 -24.03
C GLU A 108 -5.80 -17.58 -23.36
N LYS A 109 -5.19 -16.93 -22.35
CA LYS A 109 -4.03 -17.47 -21.61
C LYS A 109 -4.42 -18.30 -20.39
N PHE A 110 -5.69 -18.26 -19.99
CA PHE A 110 -6.20 -18.85 -18.75
C PHE A 110 -7.37 -19.82 -18.99
N LYS A 111 -7.38 -20.43 -20.18
CA LYS A 111 -8.29 -21.52 -20.55
C LYS A 111 -7.69 -22.88 -20.19
#